data_AF-A0A973G057-F1
#
_entry.id   AF-A0A973G057-F1
#
_cell.length_a   1.000
_cell.length_b   1.000
_cell.length_c   1.000
_cell.angle_alpha   90.00
_cell.angle_beta   90.00
_cell.angle_gamma   90.00
#
_symmetry.space_group_name_H-M   'P 1'
#
loop_
_entity.id
_entity.type
_entity.pdbx_description
1 polymer ?
#
loop_
_entity_poly.entity_id
_entity_poly.type
_entity_poly.pdbx_seq_one_letter_code
_entity_poly.pdbx_strand_id
1 'polypeptide(L)'
;MKPARKICKAILAMLLLCVVIFVSSRAFAQAEGISWSVKDLSDRQGIQTANIFTSEKVLKEKPGEKPQTLSWETGSGKSYLIPALEIPAFLLLLNGYDRLAYPNDMENGKKVYDTNLSTFWDHVVHGPWGVDQDAFSMNQFAHPYQGSMYQGFARSAGLNYWESLLYTNVGSFLWETGGETTNPSINDQIASGIGGSFFGEALFRMASLVLEGGCKKPGILRELGAAILSPPTGINRFAFGERFKPVFPSHNPATFWRLRFGVSQNKDMTDQESSDTIKQNEATADFSMAYGLPGKPGYTYTRPFDYFHFEFTSVSTSDNPFTDVMIRGLLLGKKYEAGNAYRGIWGLYGGYDYISPHIFRVSSTSVSLGTTFQWWPSKAVALQGSALGGLGYAAAGNVTQVGDRDYHYGVAPQGLLALRLILGDRAMFDLTGRAYYLTGVGGDDPGGMENIDRMNMGFTYRIFGRHALGIQYIASLRDAHYPDRADSHQTMGTVSLVYTFLGEAGFGAVEWRGADSL
;
A
#
# COMPACT_ATOMS: atom_id res chain seq x y z
N MET A 1 1.91 -19.33 14.87
CA MET A 1 2.02 -18.55 16.13
C MET A 1 3.14 -17.49 16.23
N LYS A 2 4.42 -17.73 15.88
CA LYS A 2 5.51 -16.72 16.00
C LYS A 2 5.42 -15.55 14.98
N PRO A 3 5.15 -15.76 13.67
CA PRO A 3 5.17 -14.69 12.66
C PRO A 3 3.99 -13.70 12.81
N ALA A 4 2.77 -14.20 12.99
CA ALA A 4 1.57 -13.38 13.20
C ALA A 4 1.70 -12.41 14.39
N ARG A 5 2.27 -12.89 15.49
CA ARG A 5 2.56 -12.07 16.67
C ARG A 5 3.65 -11.03 16.40
N LYS A 6 4.67 -11.34 15.58
CA LYS A 6 5.68 -10.38 15.16
C LYS A 6 5.07 -9.26 14.31
N ILE A 7 4.19 -9.58 13.37
CA ILE A 7 3.52 -8.59 12.50
C ILE A 7 2.58 -7.69 13.29
N CYS A 8 1.69 -8.25 14.12
CA CYS A 8 0.80 -7.41 14.95
C CYS A 8 1.61 -6.53 15.90
N LYS A 9 2.74 -7.02 16.43
CA LYS A 9 3.66 -6.23 17.24
C LYS A 9 4.37 -5.16 16.42
N ALA A 10 4.82 -5.47 15.20
CA ALA A 10 5.48 -4.53 14.30
C ALA A 10 4.52 -3.41 13.86
N ILE A 11 3.29 -3.73 13.45
CA ILE A 11 2.26 -2.73 13.13
C ILE A 11 1.93 -1.88 14.37
N LEU A 12 1.72 -2.52 15.53
CA LEU A 12 1.44 -1.81 16.77
C LEU A 12 2.64 -0.94 17.18
N ALA A 13 3.87 -1.40 16.96
CA ALA A 13 5.09 -0.65 17.19
C ALA A 13 5.20 0.53 16.24
N MET A 14 5.00 0.36 14.94
CA MET A 14 4.98 1.46 13.98
C MET A 14 3.92 2.50 14.35
N LEU A 15 2.72 2.06 14.76
CA LEU A 15 1.65 2.93 15.27
C LEU A 15 2.03 3.62 16.60
N LEU A 16 2.71 2.93 17.53
CA LEU A 16 3.17 3.49 18.80
C LEU A 16 4.38 4.43 18.64
N LEU A 17 5.30 4.12 17.73
CA LEU A 17 6.44 4.95 17.36
C LEU A 17 5.95 6.22 16.68
N CYS A 18 4.86 6.14 15.90
CA CYS A 18 4.13 7.31 15.45
C CYS A 18 3.62 8.17 16.61
N VAL A 19 3.17 7.56 17.70
CA VAL A 19 2.78 8.29 18.94
C VAL A 19 4.01 8.88 19.65
N VAL A 20 5.19 8.26 19.58
CA VAL A 20 6.43 8.82 20.14
C VAL A 20 6.97 9.98 19.29
N ILE A 21 6.94 9.84 17.96
CA ILE A 21 7.18 10.93 17.00
C ILE A 21 6.20 12.06 17.30
N PHE A 22 4.90 11.76 17.45
CA PHE A 22 3.87 12.73 17.84
C PHE A 22 4.20 13.54 19.10
N VAL A 23 4.89 12.96 20.10
CA VAL A 23 5.36 13.68 21.30
C VAL A 23 6.63 14.49 21.03
N SER A 24 7.57 13.99 20.21
CA SER A 24 8.86 14.62 19.92
C SER A 24 8.81 15.70 18.82
N SER A 25 7.90 15.59 17.84
CA SER A 25 7.64 16.62 16.83
C SER A 25 7.13 17.92 17.45
N ARG A 26 6.43 17.86 18.60
CA ARG A 26 6.08 19.06 19.38
C ARG A 26 7.33 19.79 19.91
N ALA A 27 8.36 19.04 20.30
CA ALA A 27 9.62 19.62 20.76
C ALA A 27 10.41 20.25 19.61
N PHE A 28 10.40 19.64 18.42
CA PHE A 28 11.00 20.22 17.21
C PHE A 28 10.23 21.45 16.70
N ALA A 29 8.90 21.42 16.66
CA ALA A 29 8.07 22.56 16.27
C ALA A 29 8.16 23.73 17.28
N GLN A 30 8.46 23.45 18.56
CA GLN A 30 8.79 24.50 19.55
C GLN A 30 10.24 24.98 19.45
N ALA A 31 11.18 24.13 19.01
CA ALA A 31 12.58 24.49 18.83
C ALA A 31 12.84 25.43 17.64
N GLU A 32 11.94 25.48 16.64
CA GLU A 32 11.96 26.51 15.56
C GLU A 32 11.80 27.95 16.09
N GLY A 33 11.44 28.13 17.36
CA GLY A 33 11.38 29.43 18.05
C GLY A 33 12.64 29.82 18.84
N ILE A 34 13.72 29.04 18.81
CA ILE A 34 14.93 29.29 19.61
C ILE A 34 16.06 29.85 18.73
N SER A 35 16.35 31.13 18.92
CA SER A 35 17.55 31.80 18.38
C SER A 35 18.81 31.24 19.04
N TRP A 36 19.58 30.44 18.32
CA TRP A 36 20.93 30.06 18.74
C TRP A 36 21.88 31.25 18.52
N SER A 37 22.27 31.93 19.60
CA SER A 37 23.44 32.81 19.59
C SER A 37 24.68 31.92 19.53
N VAL A 38 25.32 31.84 18.36
CA VAL A 38 26.66 31.26 18.22
C VAL A 38 27.62 32.12 19.04
N LYS A 39 28.06 31.61 20.19
CA LYS A 39 29.20 32.15 20.92
C LYS A 39 30.40 31.25 20.66
N ASP A 40 31.41 31.87 20.04
CA ASP A 40 32.80 31.47 19.87
C ASP A 40 33.22 30.06 20.28
N LEU A 41 33.49 29.25 19.25
CA LEU A 41 34.50 28.19 19.29
C LEU A 41 35.41 28.36 18.07
N SER A 42 36.03 29.53 17.95
CA SER A 42 37.24 29.69 17.15
C SER A 42 38.45 29.52 18.06
N ASP A 43 38.88 28.28 18.26
CA ASP A 43 40.28 27.95 18.50
C ASP A 43 40.45 26.43 18.54
N ARG A 44 40.73 25.85 17.37
CA ARG A 44 41.74 24.80 17.18
C ARG A 44 41.91 24.53 15.68
N GLN A 45 43.16 24.66 15.25
CA GLN A 45 43.61 24.54 13.87
C GLN A 45 43.42 23.14 13.30
N GLY A 46 43.15 23.10 12.00
CA GLY A 46 43.68 22.10 11.08
C GLY A 46 42.77 20.90 10.79
N ILE A 47 42.06 20.96 9.66
CA ILE A 47 42.04 19.95 8.59
C ILE A 47 41.32 20.59 7.39
N GLN A 48 42.04 20.71 6.27
CA GLN A 48 41.46 21.08 4.97
C GLN A 48 40.81 19.84 4.37
N THR A 49 39.51 19.90 4.07
CA THR A 49 38.84 18.96 3.16
C THR A 49 38.12 19.73 2.06
N ALA A 50 38.33 19.23 0.85
CA ALA A 50 38.04 19.87 -0.42
C ALA A 50 36.55 20.16 -0.63
N ASN A 51 36.28 21.36 -1.17
CA ASN A 51 34.99 21.77 -1.70
C ASN A 51 34.66 21.00 -2.97
N ILE A 52 33.57 20.21 -2.95
CA ILE A 52 32.92 19.71 -4.17
C ILE A 52 31.41 19.97 -4.03
N PHE A 53 30.96 21.00 -4.76
CA PHE A 53 29.58 21.33 -5.18
C PHE A 53 28.46 21.31 -4.12
N THR A 54 28.36 22.37 -3.32
CA THR A 54 27.09 22.85 -2.77
C THR A 54 26.49 23.90 -3.71
N SER A 55 25.43 23.54 -4.45
CA SER A 55 24.56 24.56 -5.02
C SER A 55 23.78 25.20 -3.86
N GLU A 56 24.23 26.36 -3.39
CA GLU A 56 23.66 27.11 -2.24
C GLU A 56 22.18 27.55 -2.40
N LYS A 57 21.51 27.21 -3.50
CA LYS A 57 20.10 27.58 -3.73
C LYS A 57 19.06 26.60 -3.18
N VAL A 58 19.44 25.41 -2.69
CA VAL A 58 18.46 24.36 -2.36
C VAL A 58 18.10 24.29 -0.87
N LEU A 59 18.88 24.87 0.05
CA LEU A 59 18.72 24.57 1.50
C LEU A 59 18.86 25.78 2.43
N LYS A 60 18.05 26.82 2.25
CA LYS A 60 17.83 27.82 3.31
C LYS A 60 16.36 28.22 3.39
N GLU A 61 15.59 27.60 4.30
CA GLU A 61 14.43 28.29 4.87
C GLU A 61 14.96 29.52 5.64
N LYS A 62 14.44 30.71 5.32
CA LYS A 62 14.86 31.96 5.98
C LYS A 62 14.24 32.03 7.37
N PRO A 63 15.04 32.20 8.45
CA PRO A 63 14.49 32.37 9.79
C PRO A 63 13.69 33.68 9.90
N GLY A 64 12.41 33.62 10.24
CA GLY A 64 11.57 34.79 10.56
C GLY A 64 10.30 34.98 9.73
N GLU A 65 10.07 34.21 8.67
CA GLU A 65 8.76 34.16 8.00
C GLU A 65 7.82 33.21 8.76
N LYS A 66 6.57 33.63 8.99
CA LYS A 66 5.54 32.72 9.51
C LYS A 66 5.50 31.48 8.61
N PRO A 67 5.44 30.25 9.16
CA PRO A 67 5.36 29.04 8.35
C PRO A 67 4.24 29.21 7.32
N GLN A 68 4.60 29.21 6.03
CA GLN A 68 3.62 29.38 4.97
C GLN A 68 2.66 28.19 5.01
N THR A 69 1.36 28.46 5.20
CA THR A 69 0.32 27.45 5.13
C THR A 69 0.36 26.74 3.78
N LEU A 70 0.32 25.41 3.80
CA LEU A 70 0.39 24.59 2.59
C LEU A 70 -0.75 24.93 1.61
N SER A 71 -0.38 25.21 0.37
CA SER A 71 -1.27 25.31 -0.78
C SER A 71 -1.02 24.14 -1.71
N TRP A 72 -1.95 23.18 -1.74
CA TRP A 72 -1.85 22.00 -2.60
C TRP A 72 -1.84 22.32 -4.09
N GLU A 73 -2.49 23.41 -4.51
CA GLU A 73 -2.57 23.81 -5.92
C GLU A 73 -1.25 24.38 -6.43
N THR A 74 -0.55 25.17 -5.60
CA THR A 74 0.68 25.86 -5.99
C THR A 74 1.94 25.14 -5.53
N GLY A 75 1.82 24.23 -4.56
CA GLY A 75 2.94 23.64 -3.83
C GLY A 75 3.60 24.59 -2.83
N SER A 76 3.10 25.83 -2.66
CA SER A 76 3.60 26.77 -1.67
C SER A 76 3.40 26.22 -0.25
N GLY A 77 4.37 26.41 0.65
CA GLY A 77 4.34 25.90 2.02
C GLY A 77 4.71 24.42 2.20
N LYS A 78 4.99 23.68 1.12
CA LYS A 78 5.55 22.31 1.23
C LYS A 78 6.95 22.32 1.85
N SER A 79 7.36 21.21 2.47
CA SER A 79 8.69 21.08 3.07
C SER A 79 9.39 19.82 2.63
N TYR A 80 10.58 19.95 2.02
CA TYR A 80 11.47 18.81 1.78
C TYR A 80 12.25 18.41 3.03
N LEU A 81 12.51 19.37 3.94
CA LEU A 81 13.31 19.10 5.14
C LEU A 81 12.56 18.22 6.16
N ILE A 82 11.26 18.47 6.35
CA ILE A 82 10.45 17.73 7.32
C ILE A 82 10.48 16.21 7.05
N PRO A 83 10.10 15.70 5.86
CA PRO A 83 10.19 14.27 5.59
C PRO A 83 11.64 13.74 5.58
N ALA A 84 12.63 14.57 5.24
CA ALA A 84 14.05 14.19 5.33
C ALA A 84 14.52 13.98 6.78
N LEU A 85 13.83 14.53 7.77
CA LEU A 85 14.09 14.31 9.19
C LEU A 85 13.16 13.25 9.78
N GLU A 86 11.88 13.25 9.41
CA GLU A 86 10.86 12.31 9.90
C GLU A 86 11.20 10.87 9.55
N ILE A 87 11.64 10.61 8.32
CA ILE A 87 11.96 9.25 7.87
C ILE A 87 13.14 8.68 8.68
N PRO A 88 14.34 9.30 8.73
CA PRO A 88 15.42 8.80 9.58
C PRO A 88 15.03 8.69 11.06
N ALA A 89 14.27 9.64 11.60
CA ALA A 89 13.80 9.57 12.99
C ALA A 89 12.89 8.36 13.22
N PHE A 90 11.97 8.09 12.31
CA PHE A 90 11.12 6.89 12.34
C PHE A 90 11.95 5.60 12.26
N LEU A 91 12.95 5.54 11.38
CA LEU A 91 13.83 4.36 11.25
C LEU A 91 14.65 4.12 12.52
N LEU A 92 15.22 5.17 13.12
CA LEU A 92 15.99 5.06 14.37
C LEU A 92 15.10 4.56 15.52
N LEU A 93 13.88 5.06 15.59
CA LEU A 93 12.89 4.63 16.57
C LEU A 93 12.48 3.16 16.32
N LEU A 94 12.25 2.77 15.07
CA LEU A 94 11.92 1.40 14.69
C LEU A 94 13.04 0.44 15.04
N ASN A 95 14.29 0.71 14.63
CA ASN A 95 15.45 -0.09 15.00
C ASN A 95 15.61 -0.17 16.53
N GLY A 96 15.41 0.94 17.25
CA GLY A 96 15.44 0.94 18.71
C GLY A 96 14.37 0.05 19.34
N TYR A 97 13.16 0.05 18.79
CA TYR A 97 12.10 -0.88 19.18
C TYR A 97 12.50 -2.33 18.89
N ASP A 98 13.02 -2.63 17.70
CA ASP A 98 13.36 -3.98 17.29
C ASP A 98 14.52 -4.56 18.12
N ARG A 99 15.50 -3.76 18.52
CA ARG A 99 16.51 -4.17 19.51
C ARG A 99 15.92 -4.61 20.84
N LEU A 100 14.84 -3.95 21.28
CA LEU A 100 14.18 -4.24 22.56
C LEU A 100 13.19 -5.40 22.44
N ALA A 101 12.48 -5.49 21.32
CA ALA A 101 11.48 -6.52 21.07
C ALA A 101 12.11 -7.86 20.66
N TYR A 102 13.24 -7.81 19.97
CA TYR A 102 13.97 -8.94 19.39
C TYR A 102 15.46 -8.96 19.81
N PRO A 103 15.78 -8.89 21.12
CA PRO A 103 17.16 -8.74 21.61
C PRO A 103 18.07 -9.94 21.34
N ASN A 104 17.47 -11.07 20.95
CA ASN A 104 18.11 -12.36 20.75
C ASN A 104 17.99 -12.86 19.30
N ASP A 105 17.40 -12.07 18.40
CA ASP A 105 17.38 -12.43 16.98
C ASP A 105 18.79 -12.24 16.44
N MET A 106 19.36 -13.34 15.94
CA MET A 106 20.75 -13.45 15.53
C MET A 106 20.81 -14.03 14.13
N GLU A 107 21.65 -13.44 13.29
CA GLU A 107 21.96 -13.94 11.96
C GLU A 107 23.47 -13.86 11.72
N ASN A 108 24.05 -14.91 11.17
CA ASN A 108 25.50 -15.00 10.93
C ASN A 108 26.36 -14.67 12.17
N GLY A 109 25.86 -15.03 13.36
CA GLY A 109 26.55 -14.78 14.64
C GLY A 109 26.51 -13.33 15.14
N LYS A 110 25.74 -12.45 14.49
CA LYS A 110 25.52 -11.05 14.90
C LYS A 110 24.05 -10.84 15.29
N LYS A 111 23.80 -9.89 16.18
CA LYS A 111 22.42 -9.46 16.49
C LYS A 111 21.87 -8.68 15.32
N VAL A 112 20.72 -9.10 14.78
CA VAL A 112 20.13 -8.56 13.55
C VAL A 112 20.04 -7.04 13.60
N TYR A 113 19.52 -6.48 14.71
CA TYR A 113 19.26 -5.04 14.84
C TYR A 113 20.40 -4.22 15.49
N ASP A 114 21.55 -4.82 15.81
CA ASP A 114 22.66 -4.13 16.49
C ASP A 114 23.53 -3.31 15.52
N THR A 115 22.88 -2.40 14.81
CA THR A 115 23.50 -1.54 13.79
C THR A 115 24.18 -0.32 14.38
N ASN A 116 25.12 0.27 13.64
CA ASN A 116 25.74 1.54 13.96
C ASN A 116 26.28 2.21 12.68
N LEU A 117 26.89 3.38 12.81
CA LEU A 117 27.43 4.10 11.64
C LEU A 117 28.48 3.30 10.86
N SER A 118 29.23 2.41 11.52
CA SER A 118 30.20 1.55 10.84
C SER A 118 29.52 0.46 10.02
N THR A 119 28.48 -0.21 10.55
CA THR A 119 27.74 -1.22 9.78
C THR A 119 27.02 -0.57 8.61
N PHE A 120 26.43 0.61 8.84
CA PHE A 120 25.80 1.40 7.79
C PHE A 120 26.77 1.74 6.66
N TRP A 121 27.93 2.32 7.00
CA TRP A 121 28.92 2.68 5.99
C TRP A 121 29.46 1.47 5.25
N ASP A 122 29.65 0.35 5.94
CA ASP A 122 30.07 -0.91 5.31
C ASP A 122 29.04 -1.41 4.29
N HIS A 123 27.74 -1.38 4.62
CA HIS A 123 26.69 -1.74 3.66
C HIS A 123 26.61 -0.79 2.46
N VAL A 124 26.79 0.53 2.67
CA VAL A 124 26.78 1.50 1.57
C VAL A 124 27.96 1.29 0.61
N VAL A 125 29.15 0.95 1.11
CA VAL A 125 30.36 0.87 0.28
C VAL A 125 30.66 -0.54 -0.23
N HIS A 126 30.37 -1.57 0.58
CA HIS A 126 30.77 -2.96 0.33
C HIS A 126 29.61 -3.96 0.39
N GLY A 127 28.42 -3.55 0.83
CA GLY A 127 27.29 -4.45 1.05
C GLY A 127 26.82 -5.10 -0.25
N PRO A 128 26.85 -6.44 -0.38
CA PRO A 128 26.24 -7.10 -1.52
C PRO A 128 24.72 -7.02 -1.40
N TRP A 129 24.08 -6.51 -2.44
CA TRP A 129 22.62 -6.53 -2.53
C TRP A 129 22.15 -7.91 -2.96
N GLY A 130 21.24 -8.50 -2.18
CA GLY A 130 20.75 -9.86 -2.38
C GLY A 130 19.23 -9.96 -2.29
N VAL A 131 18.74 -11.19 -2.26
CA VAL A 131 17.37 -11.52 -1.87
C VAL A 131 17.45 -12.11 -0.48
N ASP A 132 16.80 -11.49 0.50
CA ASP A 132 16.79 -12.00 1.88
C ASP A 132 15.88 -13.24 2.02
N GLN A 133 15.84 -13.79 3.23
CA GLN A 133 15.09 -15.00 3.57
C GLN A 133 14.03 -14.74 4.65
N ASP A 134 13.52 -13.51 4.73
CA ASP A 134 12.54 -13.16 5.73
C ASP A 134 11.19 -13.84 5.49
N ALA A 135 10.37 -13.92 6.54
CA ALA A 135 9.05 -14.53 6.42
C ALA A 135 8.19 -13.78 5.39
N PHE A 136 7.43 -14.50 4.56
CA PHE A 136 6.62 -13.92 3.47
C PHE A 136 5.81 -12.70 3.89
N SER A 137 5.17 -12.74 5.06
CA SER A 137 4.37 -11.63 5.58
C SER A 137 5.17 -10.45 6.13
N MET A 138 6.45 -10.64 6.46
CA MET A 138 7.36 -9.53 6.70
C MET A 138 7.62 -8.82 5.36
N ASN A 139 8.25 -9.52 4.42
CA ASN A 139 8.65 -8.95 3.12
C ASN A 139 7.50 -8.42 2.29
N GLN A 140 6.37 -9.13 2.28
CA GLN A 140 5.27 -8.84 1.38
C GLN A 140 4.12 -8.07 2.03
N PHE A 141 4.19 -7.74 3.32
CA PHE A 141 3.21 -6.86 3.97
C PHE A 141 3.85 -5.81 4.89
N ALA A 142 4.72 -6.22 5.81
CA ALA A 142 5.33 -5.28 6.77
C ALA A 142 6.23 -4.26 6.07
N HIS A 143 7.06 -4.70 5.12
CA HIS A 143 7.91 -3.81 4.29
C HIS A 143 7.06 -2.82 3.46
N PRO A 144 6.06 -3.25 2.66
CA PRO A 144 5.14 -2.31 2.00
C PRO A 144 4.43 -1.36 2.97
N TYR A 145 4.01 -1.82 4.15
CA TYR A 145 3.38 -0.95 5.15
C TYR A 145 4.38 0.07 5.72
N GLN A 146 5.61 -0.34 6.01
CA GLN A 146 6.70 0.54 6.42
C GLN A 146 7.03 1.58 5.33
N GLY A 147 7.08 1.17 4.06
CA GLY A 147 7.18 2.08 2.92
C GLY A 147 6.01 3.07 2.81
N SER A 148 4.79 2.63 3.15
CA SER A 148 3.61 3.50 3.21
C SER A 148 3.76 4.64 4.21
N MET A 149 4.55 4.43 5.27
CA MET A 149 4.89 5.46 6.25
C MET A 149 5.77 6.55 5.64
N TYR A 150 6.82 6.18 4.90
CA TYR A 150 7.71 7.12 4.24
C TYR A 150 6.97 7.96 3.19
N GLN A 151 6.15 7.29 2.37
CA GLN A 151 5.28 7.94 1.40
C GLN A 151 4.36 8.93 2.11
N GLY A 152 3.73 8.51 3.20
CA GLY A 152 2.83 9.34 3.99
C GLY A 152 3.50 10.58 4.58
N PHE A 153 4.72 10.47 5.14
CA PHE A 153 5.47 11.61 5.69
C PHE A 153 5.75 12.66 4.62
N ALA A 154 6.24 12.21 3.45
CA ALA A 154 6.49 13.10 2.33
C ALA A 154 5.19 13.72 1.80
N ARG A 155 4.14 12.92 1.58
CA ARG A 155 2.85 13.43 1.07
C ARG A 155 2.24 14.43 2.02
N SER A 156 2.17 14.13 3.32
CA SER A 156 1.56 15.03 4.31
C SER A 156 2.37 16.32 4.56
N ALA A 157 3.64 16.36 4.15
CA ALA A 157 4.47 17.57 4.10
C ALA A 157 4.29 18.40 2.80
N GLY A 158 3.35 18.01 1.92
CA GLY A 158 2.97 18.76 0.72
C GLY A 158 3.68 18.37 -0.57
N LEU A 159 4.52 17.33 -0.55
CA LEU A 159 5.21 16.84 -1.75
C LEU A 159 4.23 16.12 -2.66
N ASN A 160 4.43 16.18 -3.98
CA ASN A 160 3.62 15.40 -4.92
C ASN A 160 4.00 13.90 -4.92
N TYR A 161 3.22 13.07 -5.60
CA TYR A 161 3.44 11.61 -5.63
C TYR A 161 4.87 11.20 -6.02
N TRP A 162 5.44 11.80 -7.07
CA TRP A 162 6.77 11.43 -7.57
C TRP A 162 7.89 11.87 -6.64
N GLU A 163 7.75 13.05 -6.04
CA GLU A 163 8.65 13.53 -4.98
C GLU A 163 8.59 12.58 -3.78
N SER A 164 7.40 12.16 -3.36
CA SER A 164 7.22 11.22 -2.26
C SER A 164 7.72 9.81 -2.57
N LEU A 165 7.61 9.34 -3.81
CA LEU A 165 8.19 8.07 -4.26
C LEU A 165 9.71 8.05 -4.04
N LEU A 166 10.38 9.17 -4.31
CA LEU A 166 11.81 9.29 -4.05
C LEU A 166 12.13 9.16 -2.56
N TYR A 167 11.38 9.86 -1.69
CA TYR A 167 11.55 9.72 -0.23
C TYR A 167 11.28 8.30 0.26
N THR A 168 10.30 7.62 -0.32
CA THR A 168 9.97 6.24 0.00
C THR A 168 11.11 5.29 -0.35
N ASN A 169 11.71 5.46 -1.53
CA ASN A 169 12.88 4.67 -1.94
C ASN A 169 14.11 4.98 -1.09
N VAL A 170 14.35 6.24 -0.73
CA VAL A 170 15.44 6.62 0.18
C VAL A 170 15.20 6.05 1.57
N GLY A 171 13.97 6.09 2.09
CA GLY A 171 13.62 5.49 3.38
C GLY A 171 13.86 3.98 3.40
N SER A 172 13.47 3.28 2.33
CA SER A 172 13.78 1.87 2.14
C SER A 172 15.29 1.62 2.15
N PHE A 173 16.05 2.37 1.35
CA PHE A 173 17.50 2.24 1.29
C PHE A 173 18.17 2.46 2.66
N LEU A 174 17.72 3.47 3.41
CA LEU A 174 18.24 3.75 4.76
C LEU A 174 17.94 2.62 5.74
N TRP A 175 16.78 1.94 5.62
CA TRP A 175 16.49 0.75 6.41
C TRP A 175 17.39 -0.41 6.02
N GLU A 176 17.47 -0.74 4.73
CA GLU A 176 18.29 -1.86 4.23
C GLU A 176 19.77 -1.71 4.58
N THR A 177 20.28 -0.47 4.59
CA THR A 177 21.69 -0.22 4.88
C THR A 177 21.97 0.04 6.37
N GLY A 178 20.99 0.50 7.16
CA GLY A 178 21.24 0.96 8.55
C GLY A 178 20.28 0.43 9.63
N GLY A 179 19.18 -0.18 9.23
CA GLY A 179 18.17 -0.78 10.11
C GLY A 179 18.59 -2.18 10.59
N GLU A 180 19.33 -2.91 9.77
CA GLU A 180 19.76 -4.28 10.07
C GLU A 180 21.25 -4.51 9.79
N THR A 181 21.82 -5.55 10.41
CA THR A 181 23.22 -6.00 10.23
C THR A 181 23.36 -7.07 9.15
N THR A 182 22.23 -7.49 8.59
CA THR A 182 22.08 -8.38 7.44
C THR A 182 22.37 -7.63 6.14
N ASN A 183 22.60 -8.38 5.06
CA ASN A 183 22.88 -7.75 3.77
C ASN A 183 21.63 -7.00 3.26
N PRO A 184 21.81 -5.82 2.62
CA PRO A 184 20.71 -5.10 1.99
C PRO A 184 19.92 -5.96 0.98
N SER A 185 18.59 -5.83 1.00
CA SER A 185 17.69 -6.64 0.21
C SER A 185 17.08 -5.91 -1.00
N ILE A 186 17.23 -6.51 -2.18
CA ILE A 186 16.63 -6.03 -3.43
C ILE A 186 15.11 -6.18 -3.40
N ASN A 187 14.60 -7.31 -2.87
CA ASN A 187 13.16 -7.52 -2.78
C ASN A 187 12.52 -6.49 -1.86
N ASP A 188 13.16 -6.15 -0.75
CA ASP A 188 12.61 -5.18 0.18
C ASP A 188 12.72 -3.76 -0.35
N GLN A 189 13.75 -3.44 -1.11
CA GLN A 189 13.81 -2.18 -1.84
C GLN A 189 12.65 -2.01 -2.82
N ILE A 190 12.21 -3.09 -3.48
CA ILE A 190 11.02 -3.06 -4.34
C ILE A 190 9.74 -3.02 -3.50
N ALA A 191 9.63 -3.83 -2.45
CA ALA A 191 8.43 -3.95 -1.63
C ALA A 191 8.17 -2.67 -0.81
N SER A 192 9.13 -2.22 -0.01
CA SER A 192 9.06 -0.97 0.76
C SER A 192 9.12 0.26 -0.15
N GLY A 193 10.04 0.30 -1.12
CA GLY A 193 10.24 1.47 -1.97
C GLY A 193 9.09 1.72 -2.94
N ILE A 194 8.75 0.72 -3.77
CA ILE A 194 7.74 0.85 -4.83
C ILE A 194 6.36 0.42 -4.31
N GLY A 195 6.23 -0.79 -3.77
CA GLY A 195 4.97 -1.31 -3.22
C GLY A 195 4.41 -0.41 -2.12
N GLY A 196 5.29 0.05 -1.21
CA GLY A 196 4.94 0.99 -0.16
C GLY A 196 4.50 2.36 -0.65
N SER A 197 5.02 2.83 -1.79
CA SER A 197 4.54 4.09 -2.39
C SER A 197 3.10 3.96 -2.91
N PHE A 198 2.74 2.81 -3.49
CA PHE A 198 1.39 2.54 -3.97
C PHE A 198 0.42 2.40 -2.80
N PHE A 199 0.84 1.70 -1.74
CA PHE A 199 0.06 1.54 -0.53
C PHE A 199 -0.14 2.87 0.20
N GLY A 200 0.94 3.63 0.41
CA GLY A 200 0.92 4.92 1.06
C GLY A 200 0.07 5.96 0.33
N GLU A 201 0.11 6.00 -1.01
CA GLU A 201 -0.73 6.95 -1.77
C GLU A 201 -2.21 6.63 -1.63
N ALA A 202 -2.60 5.34 -1.67
CA ALA A 202 -3.99 4.93 -1.45
C ALA A 202 -4.47 5.32 -0.03
N LEU A 203 -3.67 5.02 1.00
CA LEU A 203 -3.96 5.39 2.39
C LEU A 203 -4.07 6.91 2.58
N PHE A 204 -3.12 7.67 2.02
CA PHE A 204 -3.10 9.13 2.07
C PHE A 204 -4.36 9.73 1.42
N ARG A 205 -4.77 9.23 0.24
CA ARG A 205 -5.97 9.71 -0.46
C ARG A 205 -7.26 9.35 0.27
N MET A 206 -7.35 8.14 0.83
CA MET A 206 -8.49 7.74 1.66
C MET A 206 -8.58 8.57 2.95
N ALA A 207 -7.47 8.81 3.63
CA ALA A 207 -7.42 9.70 4.80
C ALA A 207 -7.85 11.12 4.44
N SER A 208 -7.43 11.64 3.28
CA SER A 208 -7.85 12.96 2.79
C SER A 208 -9.35 13.05 2.53
N LEU A 209 -9.96 12.02 1.92
CA LEU A 209 -11.43 11.97 1.77
C LEU A 209 -12.16 11.97 3.11
N VAL A 210 -11.62 11.24 4.10
CA VAL A 210 -12.16 11.25 5.47
C VAL A 210 -12.09 12.66 6.07
N LEU A 211 -11.10 13.48 5.74
CA LEU A 211 -10.98 14.87 6.20
C LEU A 211 -11.86 15.86 5.41
N GLU A 212 -12.03 15.67 4.10
CA GLU A 212 -12.65 16.66 3.20
C GLU A 212 -14.15 16.92 3.37
N GLY A 213 -14.96 15.89 3.59
CA GLY A 213 -16.42 16.05 3.80
C GLY A 213 -16.81 17.10 4.86
N GLY A 214 -18.07 17.54 4.91
CA GLY A 214 -18.59 18.38 5.99
C GLY A 214 -18.14 19.86 6.03
N CYS A 215 -18.09 20.45 7.23
CA CYS A 215 -17.80 21.88 7.46
C CYS A 215 -16.32 22.26 7.18
N LYS A 216 -16.03 23.57 7.14
CA LYS A 216 -14.70 24.16 6.86
C LYS A 216 -13.51 23.60 7.67
N LYS A 217 -13.74 22.88 8.78
CA LYS A 217 -12.71 22.22 9.59
C LYS A 217 -13.16 20.79 9.95
N PRO A 218 -12.30 19.77 9.79
CA PRO A 218 -12.60 18.41 10.23
C PRO A 218 -12.83 18.35 11.75
N GLY A 219 -13.80 17.55 12.19
CA GLY A 219 -14.00 17.25 13.61
C GLY A 219 -13.03 16.19 14.13
N ILE A 220 -12.95 16.02 15.45
CA ILE A 220 -11.99 15.13 16.13
C ILE A 220 -12.05 13.68 15.60
N LEU A 221 -13.25 13.13 15.41
CA LEU A 221 -13.40 11.75 14.90
C LEU A 221 -12.82 11.56 13.50
N ARG A 222 -12.82 12.61 12.68
CA ARG A 222 -12.33 12.57 11.30
C ARG A 222 -10.83 12.77 11.25
N GLU A 223 -10.29 13.63 12.11
CA GLU A 223 -8.84 13.70 12.35
C GLU A 223 -8.31 12.35 12.86
N LEU A 224 -9.00 11.72 13.81
CA LEU A 224 -8.64 10.38 14.31
C LEU A 224 -8.75 9.32 13.22
N GLY A 225 -9.85 9.29 12.45
CA GLY A 225 -10.03 8.35 11.35
C GLY A 225 -8.95 8.50 10.27
N ALA A 226 -8.58 9.74 9.94
CA ALA A 226 -7.49 10.02 9.02
C ALA A 226 -6.12 9.59 9.56
N ALA A 227 -5.87 9.77 10.86
CA ALA A 227 -4.66 9.31 11.53
C ALA A 227 -4.57 7.78 11.61
N ILE A 228 -5.69 7.06 11.71
CA ILE A 228 -5.72 5.59 11.66
C ILE A 228 -5.41 5.09 10.24
N LEU A 229 -5.99 5.73 9.22
CA LEU A 229 -5.77 5.35 7.82
C LEU A 229 -4.36 5.70 7.34
N SER A 230 -3.88 6.90 7.67
CA SER A 230 -2.55 7.40 7.33
C SER A 230 -1.94 8.06 8.58
N PRO A 231 -1.23 7.28 9.40
CA PRO A 231 -0.58 7.82 10.60
C PRO A 231 0.34 9.01 10.32
N PRO A 232 1.18 9.03 9.26
CA PRO A 232 1.98 10.20 8.92
C PRO A 232 1.15 11.46 8.64
N THR A 233 -0.04 11.30 8.03
CA THR A 233 -0.96 12.43 7.84
C THR A 233 -1.46 12.96 9.17
N GLY A 234 -1.84 12.07 10.10
CA GLY A 234 -2.26 12.46 11.45
C GLY A 234 -1.16 13.18 12.24
N ILE A 235 0.07 12.63 12.19
CA ILE A 235 1.24 13.20 12.87
C ILE A 235 1.52 14.61 12.35
N ASN A 236 1.64 14.80 11.04
CA ASN A 236 2.08 16.08 10.49
C ASN A 236 1.02 17.18 10.69
N ARG A 237 -0.26 16.80 10.59
CA ARG A 237 -1.39 17.70 10.90
C ARG A 237 -1.41 18.12 12.37
N PHE A 238 -1.05 17.22 13.28
CA PHE A 238 -0.99 17.51 14.70
C PHE A 238 0.25 18.33 15.08
N ALA A 239 1.44 17.89 14.63
CA ALA A 239 2.73 18.43 14.99
C ALA A 239 2.97 19.84 14.43
N PHE A 240 2.64 20.06 13.15
CA PHE A 240 2.90 21.32 12.46
C PHE A 240 1.65 22.20 12.33
N GLY A 241 0.52 21.74 12.86
CA GLY A 241 -0.71 22.53 13.00
C GLY A 241 -1.16 23.19 11.71
N GLU A 242 -1.37 24.51 11.74
CA GLU A 242 -1.91 25.29 10.61
C GLU A 242 -1.06 25.21 9.34
N ARG A 243 0.23 24.81 9.41
CA ARG A 243 1.06 24.59 8.22
C ARG A 243 0.49 23.48 7.34
N PHE A 244 0.12 22.33 7.94
CA PHE A 244 -0.32 21.12 7.23
C PHE A 244 -1.78 20.71 7.49
N LYS A 245 -2.56 21.55 8.16
CA LYS A 245 -4.03 21.41 8.24
C LYS A 245 -4.79 21.53 6.90
N PRO A 246 -4.31 22.25 5.87
CA PRO A 246 -4.98 22.23 4.55
C PRO A 246 -5.14 20.80 4.03
N VAL A 247 -6.36 20.44 3.66
CA VAL A 247 -6.69 19.08 3.19
C VAL A 247 -6.36 18.96 1.71
N PHE A 248 -5.79 17.82 1.31
CA PHE A 248 -5.48 17.53 -0.09
C PHE A 248 -6.77 17.52 -0.92
N PRO A 249 -6.87 18.35 -1.98
CA PRO A 249 -8.08 18.47 -2.77
C PRO A 249 -8.26 17.22 -3.65
N SER A 250 -9.30 16.43 -3.35
CA SER A 250 -9.72 15.28 -4.14
C SER A 250 -10.30 15.69 -5.49
N HIS A 251 -10.77 16.93 -5.62
CA HIS A 251 -11.56 17.46 -6.73
C HIS A 251 -12.86 16.68 -6.96
N ASN A 252 -13.49 16.21 -5.88
CA ASN A 252 -14.78 15.54 -5.92
C ASN A 252 -14.75 14.35 -6.91
N PRO A 253 -13.97 13.29 -6.68
CA PRO A 253 -13.94 12.10 -7.52
C PRO A 253 -15.28 11.36 -7.49
N ALA A 254 -15.58 10.55 -8.51
CA ALA A 254 -16.63 9.53 -8.37
C ALA A 254 -16.05 8.37 -7.55
N THR A 255 -16.70 8.01 -6.45
CA THR A 255 -16.24 6.94 -5.57
C THR A 255 -17.27 5.83 -5.47
N PHE A 256 -16.77 4.62 -5.31
CA PHE A 256 -17.54 3.48 -4.85
C PHE A 256 -16.80 2.93 -3.64
N TRP A 257 -17.51 2.60 -2.57
CA TRP A 257 -16.92 1.81 -1.50
C TRP A 257 -17.95 0.91 -0.86
N ARG A 258 -17.47 -0.17 -0.26
CA ARG A 258 -18.28 -1.11 0.51
C ARG A 258 -17.51 -1.67 1.69
N LEU A 259 -18.25 -2.00 2.74
CA LEU A 259 -17.81 -2.83 3.85
C LEU A 259 -18.63 -4.11 3.83
N ARG A 260 -17.97 -5.26 3.94
CA ARG A 260 -18.60 -6.57 3.97
C ARG A 260 -18.22 -7.31 5.24
N PHE A 261 -19.20 -7.98 5.83
CA PHE A 261 -19.02 -8.89 6.95
C PHE A 261 -19.75 -10.17 6.64
N GLY A 262 -19.13 -11.32 6.87
CA GLY A 262 -19.73 -12.59 6.50
C GLY A 262 -19.08 -13.78 7.14
N VAL A 263 -19.58 -14.94 6.72
CA VAL A 263 -19.03 -16.24 7.04
C VAL A 263 -18.67 -16.93 5.75
N SER A 264 -17.49 -17.55 5.73
CA SER A 264 -16.93 -18.26 4.59
C SER A 264 -16.78 -19.74 4.92
N GLN A 265 -16.97 -20.57 3.90
CA GLN A 265 -16.78 -22.01 3.96
C GLN A 265 -15.89 -22.46 2.80
N ASN A 266 -14.84 -23.22 3.10
CA ASN A 266 -13.98 -23.84 2.09
C ASN A 266 -14.65 -25.13 1.61
N LYS A 267 -14.90 -25.26 0.30
CA LYS A 267 -15.67 -26.36 -0.29
C LYS A 267 -14.83 -27.39 -1.02
N ASP A 268 -13.77 -26.96 -1.69
CA ASP A 268 -12.89 -27.82 -2.49
C ASP A 268 -11.45 -27.44 -2.18
N MET A 269 -10.74 -28.27 -1.42
CA MET A 269 -9.32 -28.06 -1.11
C MET A 269 -8.56 -29.32 -1.52
N THR A 270 -7.69 -29.18 -2.52
CA THR A 270 -6.75 -30.23 -2.89
C THR A 270 -5.35 -29.72 -2.59
N ASP A 271 -4.66 -30.36 -1.66
CA ASP A 271 -3.26 -30.10 -1.30
C ASP A 271 -2.50 -31.44 -1.18
N GLN A 272 -1.19 -31.44 -1.39
CA GLN A 272 -0.37 -32.67 -1.39
C GLN A 272 -0.10 -33.22 0.03
N GLU A 273 -0.37 -32.45 1.09
CA GLU A 273 -0.29 -32.88 2.50
C GLU A 273 -1.64 -32.73 3.23
N SER A 274 -1.89 -33.60 4.22
CA SER A 274 -3.21 -33.84 4.84
C SER A 274 -3.94 -32.56 5.25
N SER A 275 -5.17 -32.38 4.74
CA SER A 275 -6.02 -31.20 4.91
C SER A 275 -6.66 -31.04 6.31
N ASP A 276 -6.19 -31.77 7.32
CA ASP A 276 -6.88 -31.93 8.62
C ASP A 276 -6.78 -30.71 9.54
N THR A 277 -5.98 -29.70 9.20
CA THR A 277 -5.70 -28.53 10.05
C THR A 277 -6.40 -27.24 9.62
N ILE A 278 -7.14 -27.24 8.50
CA ILE A 278 -7.75 -26.01 7.95
C ILE A 278 -9.18 -25.86 8.46
N LYS A 279 -9.49 -24.70 9.06
CA LYS A 279 -10.84 -24.41 9.56
C LYS A 279 -11.82 -24.34 8.39
N GLN A 280 -12.89 -25.11 8.51
CA GLN A 280 -13.91 -25.18 7.47
C GLN A 280 -14.80 -23.93 7.43
N ASN A 281 -14.90 -23.16 8.52
CA ASN A 281 -15.73 -21.96 8.62
C ASN A 281 -14.96 -20.79 9.26
N GLU A 282 -14.99 -19.62 8.61
CA GLU A 282 -14.29 -18.43 9.08
C GLU A 282 -15.14 -17.17 8.93
N ALA A 283 -15.08 -16.28 9.92
CA ALA A 283 -15.68 -14.95 9.79
C ALA A 283 -14.77 -14.07 8.94
N THR A 284 -15.36 -13.36 7.98
CA THR A 284 -14.65 -12.53 7.01
C THR A 284 -15.07 -11.08 7.12
N ALA A 285 -14.11 -10.17 7.03
CA ALA A 285 -14.34 -8.74 6.85
C ALA A 285 -13.63 -8.26 5.58
N ASP A 286 -14.34 -7.60 4.68
CA ASP A 286 -13.80 -7.05 3.43
C ASP A 286 -14.10 -5.55 3.34
N PHE A 287 -13.13 -4.79 2.88
CA PHE A 287 -13.29 -3.40 2.48
C PHE A 287 -12.78 -3.23 1.05
N SER A 288 -13.61 -2.62 0.21
CA SER A 288 -13.23 -2.30 -1.16
C SER A 288 -13.63 -0.89 -1.50
N MET A 289 -12.74 -0.16 -2.18
CA MET A 289 -12.96 1.21 -2.62
C MET A 289 -12.41 1.45 -4.03
N ALA A 290 -13.24 1.99 -4.91
CA ALA A 290 -12.81 2.62 -6.15
C ALA A 290 -12.85 4.14 -5.98
N TYR A 291 -11.76 4.80 -6.35
CA TYR A 291 -11.61 6.25 -6.36
C TYR A 291 -11.46 6.72 -7.81
N GLY A 292 -12.15 7.80 -8.17
CA GLY A 292 -11.99 8.44 -9.48
C GLY A 292 -12.60 7.64 -10.64
N LEU A 293 -13.75 6.99 -10.43
CA LEU A 293 -14.42 6.22 -11.49
C LEU A 293 -14.67 7.08 -12.76
N PRO A 294 -14.49 6.50 -13.97
CA PRO A 294 -14.58 7.23 -15.23
C PRO A 294 -15.98 7.82 -15.48
N GLY A 295 -15.98 8.97 -16.13
CA GLY A 295 -17.19 9.61 -16.65
C GLY A 295 -17.75 10.75 -15.81
N LYS A 296 -17.16 11.06 -14.65
CA LYS A 296 -17.62 12.20 -13.83
C LYS A 296 -17.32 13.54 -14.54
N PRO A 297 -18.34 14.36 -14.86
CA PRO A 297 -18.12 15.65 -15.52
C PRO A 297 -17.21 16.57 -14.70
N GLY A 298 -16.25 17.22 -15.37
CA GLY A 298 -15.28 18.13 -14.74
C GLY A 298 -14.13 17.45 -14.00
N TYR A 299 -14.17 16.14 -13.79
CA TYR A 299 -13.05 15.41 -13.17
C TYR A 299 -11.94 15.13 -14.20
N THR A 300 -10.68 15.24 -13.76
CA THR A 300 -9.51 15.03 -14.61
C THR A 300 -8.56 14.03 -14.00
N TYR A 301 -7.77 13.36 -14.85
CA TYR A 301 -6.85 12.28 -14.48
C TYR A 301 -5.41 12.73 -14.72
N THR A 302 -5.00 13.82 -14.06
CA THR A 302 -3.72 14.47 -14.31
C THR A 302 -2.65 14.12 -13.28
N ARG A 303 -3.05 13.63 -12.10
CA ARG A 303 -2.17 13.26 -11.01
C ARG A 303 -2.15 11.74 -10.84
N PRO A 304 -1.01 11.14 -10.48
CA PRO A 304 -0.96 9.74 -10.07
C PRO A 304 -1.99 9.46 -8.98
N PHE A 305 -2.69 8.33 -9.08
CA PHE A 305 -3.80 7.90 -8.23
C PHE A 305 -5.06 8.78 -8.31
N ASP A 306 -5.24 9.60 -9.36
CA ASP A 306 -6.57 10.16 -9.68
C ASP A 306 -7.57 9.07 -10.12
N TYR A 307 -7.10 7.85 -10.38
CA TYR A 307 -7.89 6.64 -10.21
C TYR A 307 -7.11 5.63 -9.36
N PHE A 308 -7.79 4.95 -8.44
CA PHE A 308 -7.27 3.71 -7.85
C PHE A 308 -8.41 2.81 -7.37
N HIS A 309 -8.09 1.52 -7.22
CA HIS A 309 -8.92 0.56 -6.54
C HIS A 309 -8.12 -0.07 -5.39
N PHE A 310 -8.69 -0.05 -4.20
CA PHE A 310 -8.14 -0.62 -2.98
C PHE A 310 -9.05 -1.75 -2.50
N GLU A 311 -8.47 -2.89 -2.15
CA GLU A 311 -9.15 -4.05 -1.60
C GLU A 311 -8.37 -4.53 -0.37
N PHE A 312 -9.09 -4.82 0.71
CA PHE A 312 -8.54 -5.35 1.95
C PHE A 312 -9.47 -6.42 2.48
N THR A 313 -8.95 -7.63 2.70
CA THR A 313 -9.70 -8.73 3.33
C THR A 313 -8.98 -9.22 4.59
N SER A 314 -9.77 -9.45 5.61
CA SER A 314 -9.36 -10.03 6.88
C SER A 314 -10.27 -11.22 7.22
N VAL A 315 -9.69 -12.26 7.79
CA VAL A 315 -10.41 -13.45 8.27
C VAL A 315 -10.09 -13.69 9.74
N SER A 316 -11.01 -14.32 10.46
CA SER A 316 -10.93 -14.51 11.92
C SER A 316 -9.92 -15.59 12.37
N THR A 317 -8.85 -15.84 11.63
CA THR A 317 -7.86 -16.88 11.96
C THR A 317 -6.71 -16.35 12.80
N SER A 318 -6.08 -17.24 13.59
CA SER A 318 -5.04 -16.88 14.55
C SER A 318 -3.66 -16.67 13.94
N ASP A 319 -3.42 -17.16 12.72
CA ASP A 319 -2.08 -17.26 12.14
C ASP A 319 -1.80 -16.24 11.03
N ASN A 320 -2.83 -15.69 10.37
CA ASN A 320 -2.67 -14.53 9.50
C ASN A 320 -3.98 -13.72 9.42
N PRO A 321 -4.15 -12.66 10.24
CA PRO A 321 -5.41 -11.92 10.28
C PRO A 321 -5.66 -11.10 9.00
N PHE A 322 -4.62 -10.84 8.20
CA PHE A 322 -4.71 -10.12 6.93
C PHE A 322 -4.42 -11.09 5.80
N THR A 323 -5.45 -11.39 5.01
CA THR A 323 -5.33 -12.34 3.91
C THR A 323 -5.03 -11.64 2.60
N ASP A 324 -5.65 -10.48 2.39
CA ASP A 324 -5.54 -9.78 1.12
C ASP A 324 -5.36 -8.27 1.31
N VAL A 325 -4.37 -7.70 0.61
CA VAL A 325 -4.28 -6.27 0.32
C VAL A 325 -3.97 -6.12 -1.15
N MET A 326 -4.84 -5.45 -1.91
CA MET A 326 -4.64 -5.28 -3.34
C MET A 326 -4.91 -3.85 -3.76
N ILE A 327 -4.02 -3.31 -4.58
CA ILE A 327 -4.03 -1.94 -5.04
C ILE A 327 -3.74 -1.92 -6.52
N ARG A 328 -4.58 -1.24 -7.29
CA ARG A 328 -4.25 -0.81 -8.65
C ARG A 328 -4.51 0.68 -8.77
N GLY A 329 -3.47 1.46 -9.03
CA GLY A 329 -3.52 2.92 -9.10
C GLY A 329 -3.03 3.43 -10.44
N LEU A 330 -3.75 4.38 -11.05
CA LEU A 330 -3.33 5.03 -12.29
C LEU A 330 -2.09 5.89 -12.02
N LEU A 331 -0.95 5.60 -12.62
CA LEU A 331 0.25 6.43 -12.51
C LEU A 331 0.23 7.57 -13.53
N LEU A 332 -0.09 7.22 -14.77
CA LEU A 332 -0.17 8.13 -15.90
C LEU A 332 -1.34 7.68 -16.78
N GLY A 333 -2.24 8.57 -17.16
CA GLY A 333 -3.37 8.18 -17.98
C GLY A 333 -4.04 9.31 -18.72
N LYS A 334 -4.90 8.93 -19.66
CA LYS A 334 -5.73 9.84 -20.43
C LYS A 334 -7.14 9.29 -20.51
N LYS A 335 -8.12 10.18 -20.33
CA LYS A 335 -9.53 9.84 -20.55
C LYS A 335 -9.80 9.60 -22.03
N TYR A 336 -10.75 8.72 -22.32
CA TYR A 336 -11.30 8.50 -23.64
C TYR A 336 -12.80 8.24 -23.55
N GLU A 337 -13.49 8.44 -24.66
CA GLU A 337 -14.95 8.32 -24.76
C GLU A 337 -15.29 7.60 -26.07
N ALA A 338 -16.28 6.71 -26.03
CA ALA A 338 -16.80 6.06 -27.23
C ALA A 338 -18.32 6.25 -27.27
N GLY A 339 -18.77 7.17 -28.13
CA GLY A 339 -20.16 7.62 -28.18
C GLY A 339 -20.65 8.18 -26.84
N ASN A 340 -21.97 8.14 -26.63
CA ASN A 340 -22.62 8.75 -25.47
C ASN A 340 -22.64 7.81 -24.24
N ALA A 341 -22.41 6.51 -24.45
CA ALA A 341 -22.61 5.48 -23.44
C ALA A 341 -21.32 4.97 -22.78
N TYR A 342 -20.13 5.33 -23.28
CA TYR A 342 -18.87 4.76 -22.80
C TYR A 342 -17.87 5.85 -22.39
N ARG A 343 -17.31 5.71 -21.18
CA ARG A 343 -16.25 6.57 -20.65
C ARG A 343 -15.16 5.69 -20.06
N GLY A 344 -13.90 6.02 -20.33
CA GLY A 344 -12.79 5.25 -19.79
C GLY A 344 -11.52 6.06 -19.62
N ILE A 345 -10.53 5.38 -19.07
CA ILE A 345 -9.17 5.85 -18.84
C ILE A 345 -8.26 4.76 -19.41
N TRP A 346 -7.34 5.13 -20.31
CA TRP A 346 -6.22 4.27 -20.70
C TRP A 346 -4.97 4.82 -20.02
N GLY A 347 -4.09 3.93 -19.57
CA GLY A 347 -2.87 4.39 -18.91
C GLY A 347 -1.95 3.31 -18.39
N LEU A 348 -0.93 3.79 -17.70
CA LEU A 348 0.00 3.03 -16.90
C LEU A 348 -0.52 2.97 -15.46
N TYR A 349 -0.53 1.77 -14.90
CA TYR A 349 -1.04 1.48 -13.56
C TYR A 349 0.07 0.86 -12.71
N GLY A 350 0.22 1.34 -11.48
CA GLY A 350 1.01 0.70 -10.44
C GLY A 350 0.13 -0.29 -9.69
N GLY A 351 0.66 -1.48 -9.45
CA GLY A 351 -0.03 -2.56 -8.75
C GLY A 351 0.75 -3.04 -7.54
N TYR A 352 0.05 -3.29 -6.44
CA TYR A 352 0.57 -4.00 -5.28
C TYR A 352 -0.48 -5.01 -4.83
N ASP A 353 -0.17 -6.29 -4.92
CA ASP A 353 -1.01 -7.38 -4.45
C ASP A 353 -0.26 -8.13 -3.36
N TYR A 354 -0.91 -8.36 -2.22
CA TYR A 354 -0.52 -9.30 -1.17
C TYR A 354 -1.70 -10.23 -0.95
N ILE A 355 -1.51 -11.50 -1.26
CA ILE A 355 -2.53 -12.55 -1.22
C ILE A 355 -1.93 -13.72 -0.46
N SER A 356 -2.43 -14.01 0.72
CA SER A 356 -1.93 -15.09 1.58
C SER A 356 -3.06 -15.95 2.14
N PRO A 357 -3.81 -16.69 1.30
CA PRO A 357 -4.75 -17.71 1.77
C PRO A 357 -4.03 -18.88 2.46
N HIS A 358 -4.81 -19.85 2.95
CA HIS A 358 -4.28 -20.97 3.74
C HIS A 358 -3.44 -21.99 2.96
N ILE A 359 -3.52 -22.01 1.63
CA ILE A 359 -2.89 -23.04 0.79
C ILE A 359 -1.70 -22.56 -0.05
N PHE A 360 -1.68 -21.28 -0.43
CA PHE A 360 -0.55 -20.68 -1.14
C PHE A 360 -0.47 -19.20 -0.79
N ARG A 361 0.63 -18.57 -1.18
CA ARG A 361 0.81 -17.13 -1.06
C ARG A 361 1.35 -16.58 -2.37
N VAL A 362 0.88 -15.40 -2.75
CA VAL A 362 1.42 -14.63 -3.87
C VAL A 362 1.43 -13.16 -3.51
N SER A 363 2.51 -12.47 -3.82
CA SER A 363 2.58 -11.03 -3.77
C SER A 363 3.30 -10.50 -4.99
N SER A 364 2.88 -9.34 -5.48
CA SER A 364 3.44 -8.74 -6.67
C SER A 364 3.44 -7.22 -6.56
N THR A 365 4.61 -6.63 -6.76
CA THR A 365 4.75 -5.19 -7.02
C THR A 365 4.97 -5.01 -8.52
N SER A 366 4.06 -4.29 -9.18
CA SER A 366 3.91 -4.38 -10.63
C SER A 366 3.61 -3.06 -11.31
N VAL A 367 3.87 -3.05 -12.61
CA VAL A 367 3.45 -2.00 -13.53
C VAL A 367 2.69 -2.63 -14.67
N SER A 368 1.50 -2.12 -14.95
CA SER A 368 0.60 -2.65 -15.98
C SER A 368 0.11 -1.56 -16.91
N LEU A 369 -0.08 -1.91 -18.18
CA LEU A 369 -0.82 -1.10 -19.14
C LEU A 369 -2.25 -1.62 -19.24
N GLY A 370 -3.19 -0.72 -19.38
CA GLY A 370 -4.57 -1.15 -19.53
C GLY A 370 -5.57 -0.03 -19.45
N THR A 371 -6.82 -0.43 -19.20
CA THR A 371 -7.93 0.50 -19.12
C THR A 371 -8.84 0.24 -17.94
N THR A 372 -9.41 1.31 -17.42
CA THR A 372 -10.60 1.30 -16.56
C THR A 372 -11.73 2.03 -17.27
N PHE A 373 -12.93 1.46 -17.27
CA PHE A 373 -14.06 2.03 -17.99
C PHE A 373 -15.38 1.86 -17.26
N GLN A 374 -16.36 2.63 -17.72
CA GLN A 374 -17.78 2.38 -17.50
C GLN A 374 -18.54 2.49 -18.83
N TRP A 375 -19.44 1.55 -19.05
CA TRP A 375 -20.34 1.47 -20.19
C TRP A 375 -21.79 1.41 -19.69
N TRP A 376 -22.67 2.16 -20.35
CA TRP A 376 -24.11 2.09 -20.15
C TRP A 376 -24.79 1.37 -21.33
N PRO A 377 -24.86 0.02 -21.34
CA PRO A 377 -25.59 -0.72 -22.38
C PRO A 377 -27.08 -0.41 -22.42
N SER A 378 -27.69 0.02 -21.30
CA SER A 378 -29.07 0.48 -21.24
C SER A 378 -29.25 1.57 -20.19
N LYS A 379 -30.47 2.12 -20.06
CA LYS A 379 -30.80 3.15 -19.07
C LYS A 379 -30.55 2.70 -17.63
N ALA A 380 -30.86 1.45 -17.32
CA ALA A 380 -30.75 0.89 -15.97
C ALA A 380 -29.53 -0.02 -15.77
N VAL A 381 -28.78 -0.36 -16.83
CA VAL A 381 -27.66 -1.31 -16.73
C VAL A 381 -26.35 -0.60 -17.01
N ALA A 382 -25.43 -0.64 -16.05
CA ALA A 382 -24.05 -0.20 -16.22
C ALA A 382 -23.09 -1.39 -16.11
N LEU A 383 -22.04 -1.39 -16.93
CA LEU A 383 -20.90 -2.28 -16.79
C LEU A 383 -19.67 -1.42 -16.49
N GLN A 384 -19.09 -1.58 -15.32
CA GLN A 384 -17.77 -1.04 -14.98
C GLN A 384 -16.72 -2.13 -15.17
N GLY A 385 -15.49 -1.75 -15.52
CA GLY A 385 -14.43 -2.73 -15.62
C GLY A 385 -13.02 -2.17 -15.59
N SER A 386 -12.05 -3.05 -15.39
CA SER A 386 -10.64 -2.82 -15.61
C SER A 386 -10.02 -4.03 -16.28
N ALA A 387 -9.24 -3.80 -17.34
CA ALA A 387 -8.46 -4.81 -18.04
C ALA A 387 -7.01 -4.34 -18.09
N LEU A 388 -6.14 -5.03 -17.36
CA LEU A 388 -4.73 -4.68 -17.18
C LEU A 388 -3.84 -5.87 -17.54
N GLY A 389 -2.71 -5.60 -18.19
CA GLY A 389 -1.64 -6.57 -18.42
C GLY A 389 -0.29 -5.92 -18.16
N GLY A 390 0.62 -6.64 -17.51
CA GLY A 390 1.86 -6.05 -17.05
C GLY A 390 2.91 -7.05 -16.58
N LEU A 391 3.94 -6.49 -15.97
CA LEU A 391 5.04 -7.22 -15.35
C LEU A 391 5.14 -6.79 -13.89
N GLY A 392 5.37 -7.74 -13.00
CA GLY A 392 5.71 -7.52 -11.61
C GLY A 392 7.02 -8.16 -11.22
N TYR A 393 7.58 -7.69 -10.12
CA TYR A 393 8.49 -8.49 -9.30
C TYR A 393 7.65 -9.10 -8.19
N ALA A 394 7.60 -10.42 -8.15
CA ALA A 394 6.64 -11.15 -7.36
C ALA A 394 7.30 -12.25 -6.54
N ALA A 395 6.61 -12.62 -5.46
CA ALA A 395 6.95 -13.70 -4.57
C ALA A 395 5.79 -14.69 -4.53
N ALA A 396 6.05 -15.98 -4.68
CA ALA A 396 5.02 -17.00 -4.49
C ALA A 396 5.55 -18.28 -3.88
N GLY A 397 4.67 -19.01 -3.17
CA GLY A 397 5.06 -20.20 -2.43
C GLY A 397 3.92 -20.92 -1.75
N ASN A 398 4.24 -22.07 -1.15
CA ASN A 398 3.28 -22.93 -0.48
C ASN A 398 3.31 -22.70 1.05
N VAL A 399 2.15 -22.76 1.69
CA VAL A 399 2.02 -22.58 3.15
C VAL A 399 2.50 -23.80 3.93
N THR A 400 2.49 -25.00 3.33
CA THR A 400 2.81 -26.27 4.00
C THR A 400 4.28 -26.70 3.87
N GLN A 401 5.08 -26.03 3.05
CA GLN A 401 6.49 -26.39 2.89
C GLN A 401 7.29 -26.00 4.16
N VAL A 402 7.77 -26.99 4.89
CA VAL A 402 8.65 -26.81 6.07
C VAL A 402 10.10 -26.93 5.63
N GLY A 403 10.81 -25.80 5.61
CA GLY A 403 12.24 -25.67 5.28
C GLY A 403 12.74 -24.24 5.53
N ASP A 404 14.01 -23.95 5.21
CA ASP A 404 14.59 -22.59 5.39
C ASP A 404 13.91 -21.56 4.47
N ARG A 405 13.17 -22.00 3.43
CA ARG A 405 12.43 -21.14 2.51
C ARG A 405 11.16 -21.82 1.96
N ASP A 406 10.00 -21.15 2.09
CA ASP A 406 8.69 -21.67 1.64
C ASP A 406 8.08 -20.91 0.43
N TYR A 407 8.84 -19.98 -0.17
CA TYR A 407 8.46 -19.19 -1.35
C TYR A 407 9.67 -18.75 -2.16
N HIS A 408 9.49 -18.37 -3.43
CA HIS A 408 10.55 -17.80 -4.27
C HIS A 408 10.18 -16.48 -4.91
N TYR A 409 11.19 -15.71 -5.35
CA TYR A 409 11.01 -14.48 -6.11
C TYR A 409 11.23 -14.67 -7.62
N GLY A 410 10.73 -13.68 -8.36
CA GLY A 410 11.22 -13.36 -9.69
C GLY A 410 10.25 -12.50 -10.49
N VAL A 411 10.52 -12.36 -11.77
CA VAL A 411 9.69 -11.58 -12.68
C VAL A 411 8.40 -12.36 -12.99
N ALA A 412 7.26 -11.67 -12.91
CA ALA A 412 5.96 -12.24 -13.17
C ALA A 412 5.16 -11.41 -14.20
N PRO A 413 5.03 -11.89 -15.46
CA PRO A 413 3.92 -11.49 -16.31
C PRO A 413 2.59 -11.76 -15.63
N GLN A 414 1.71 -10.78 -15.67
CA GLN A 414 0.43 -10.87 -14.97
C GLN A 414 -0.69 -10.13 -15.71
N GLY A 415 -1.92 -10.58 -15.45
CA GLY A 415 -3.13 -10.02 -16.03
C GLY A 415 -4.23 -9.86 -15.00
N LEU A 416 -5.07 -8.83 -15.19
CA LEU A 416 -6.25 -8.59 -14.38
C LEU A 416 -7.44 -8.23 -15.28
N LEU A 417 -8.57 -8.90 -15.06
CA LEU A 417 -9.87 -8.53 -15.60
C LEU A 417 -10.85 -8.40 -14.44
N ALA A 418 -11.24 -7.17 -14.11
CA ALA A 418 -12.28 -6.86 -13.15
C ALA A 418 -13.51 -6.32 -13.88
N LEU A 419 -14.69 -6.86 -13.61
CA LEU A 419 -15.96 -6.47 -14.18
C LEU A 419 -17.00 -6.34 -13.07
N ARG A 420 -17.82 -5.29 -13.15
CA ARG A 420 -18.94 -5.05 -12.26
C ARG A 420 -20.16 -4.66 -13.07
N LEU A 421 -21.11 -5.58 -13.18
CA LEU A 421 -22.42 -5.34 -13.78
C LEU A 421 -23.36 -4.80 -12.71
N ILE A 422 -23.93 -3.62 -12.95
CA ILE A 422 -24.83 -2.91 -12.06
C ILE A 422 -26.22 -2.91 -12.69
N LEU A 423 -27.20 -3.45 -11.98
CA LEU A 423 -28.59 -3.57 -12.41
C LEU A 423 -29.45 -2.60 -11.59
N GLY A 424 -29.53 -1.38 -12.11
CA GLY A 424 -30.17 -0.24 -11.47
C GLY A 424 -29.54 0.03 -10.11
N ASP A 425 -30.40 0.16 -9.10
CA ASP A 425 -30.01 0.34 -7.72
C ASP A 425 -30.28 -0.90 -6.87
N ARG A 426 -30.64 -2.03 -7.48
CA ARG A 426 -31.09 -3.25 -6.77
C ARG A 426 -30.05 -4.35 -6.71
N ALA A 427 -29.31 -4.59 -7.78
CA ALA A 427 -28.36 -5.70 -7.81
C ALA A 427 -27.03 -5.33 -8.47
N MET A 428 -25.99 -6.05 -8.07
CA MET A 428 -24.65 -5.94 -8.61
C MET A 428 -24.03 -7.34 -8.72
N PHE A 429 -23.39 -7.62 -9.85
CA PHE A 429 -22.55 -8.79 -10.07
C PHE A 429 -21.11 -8.34 -10.28
N ASP A 430 -20.19 -8.83 -9.45
CA ASP A 430 -18.75 -8.61 -9.55
C ASP A 430 -18.06 -9.89 -10.05
N LEU A 431 -17.11 -9.74 -10.98
CA LEU A 431 -16.18 -10.79 -11.42
C LEU A 431 -14.79 -10.18 -11.50
N THR A 432 -13.82 -10.73 -10.79
CA THR A 432 -12.41 -10.34 -10.90
C THR A 432 -11.54 -11.57 -11.10
N GLY A 433 -10.92 -11.69 -12.27
CA GLY A 433 -9.88 -12.68 -12.54
C GLY A 433 -8.50 -12.04 -12.46
N ARG A 434 -7.55 -12.74 -11.83
CA ARG A 434 -6.13 -12.40 -11.78
C ARG A 434 -5.33 -13.64 -12.16
N ALA A 435 -4.29 -13.44 -12.97
CA ALA A 435 -3.36 -14.48 -13.38
C ALA A 435 -1.94 -13.97 -13.17
N TYR A 436 -1.10 -14.79 -12.55
CA TYR A 436 0.32 -14.53 -12.32
C TYR A 436 1.11 -15.69 -12.89
N TYR A 437 2.09 -15.40 -13.74
CA TYR A 437 3.07 -16.36 -14.19
C TYR A 437 4.43 -16.00 -13.59
N LEU A 438 4.75 -16.55 -12.42
CA LEU A 438 6.02 -16.30 -11.76
C LEU A 438 7.13 -17.13 -12.40
N THR A 439 8.23 -16.47 -12.75
CA THR A 439 9.45 -17.12 -13.22
C THR A 439 10.55 -16.97 -12.18
N GLY A 440 11.55 -17.87 -12.18
CA GLY A 440 12.77 -17.72 -11.38
C GLY A 440 13.73 -16.62 -11.87
N VAL A 441 13.39 -15.89 -12.94
CA VAL A 441 14.26 -14.86 -13.52
C VAL A 441 14.33 -13.65 -12.57
N GLY A 442 15.54 -13.25 -12.23
CA GLY A 442 15.78 -12.14 -11.30
C GLY A 442 15.46 -12.46 -9.84
N GLY A 443 15.13 -13.72 -9.54
CA GLY A 443 15.05 -14.24 -8.20
C GLY A 443 16.20 -15.20 -7.89
N ASP A 444 15.98 -16.01 -6.88
CA ASP A 444 16.95 -16.88 -6.22
C ASP A 444 16.59 -18.38 -6.31
N ASP A 445 15.61 -18.72 -7.16
CA ASP A 445 15.32 -20.09 -7.59
C ASP A 445 15.37 -20.19 -9.14
N PRO A 446 16.59 -20.24 -9.74
CA PRO A 446 16.76 -20.19 -11.19
C PRO A 446 16.24 -21.48 -11.85
N GLY A 447 15.00 -21.45 -12.32
CA GLY A 447 14.32 -22.59 -12.96
C GLY A 447 12.94 -22.87 -12.38
N GLY A 448 12.62 -22.30 -11.21
CA GLY A 448 11.27 -22.33 -10.65
C GLY A 448 10.26 -21.57 -11.49
N MET A 449 9.05 -22.12 -11.61
CA MET A 449 7.92 -21.50 -12.28
C MET A 449 6.64 -21.76 -11.51
N GLU A 450 5.80 -20.73 -11.37
CA GLU A 450 4.46 -20.88 -10.80
C GLU A 450 3.41 -20.18 -11.66
N ASN A 451 2.32 -20.88 -11.99
CA ASN A 451 1.10 -20.28 -12.49
C ASN A 451 0.12 -20.17 -11.34
N ILE A 452 -0.37 -18.96 -11.07
CA ILE A 452 -1.36 -18.73 -10.03
C ILE A 452 -2.53 -17.97 -10.64
N ASP A 453 -3.70 -18.60 -10.61
CA ASP A 453 -4.94 -17.99 -11.06
C ASP A 453 -5.89 -17.81 -9.88
N ARG A 454 -6.53 -16.64 -9.81
CA ARG A 454 -7.52 -16.33 -8.79
C ARG A 454 -8.74 -15.66 -9.40
N MET A 455 -9.90 -16.24 -9.17
CA MET A 455 -11.19 -15.74 -9.65
C MET A 455 -12.12 -15.44 -8.46
N ASN A 456 -12.51 -14.18 -8.32
CA ASN A 456 -13.47 -13.71 -7.34
C ASN A 456 -14.79 -13.39 -8.03
N MET A 457 -15.86 -14.06 -7.65
CA MET A 457 -17.23 -13.80 -8.09
C MET A 457 -18.09 -13.34 -6.93
N GLY A 458 -19.02 -12.42 -7.19
CA GLY A 458 -19.95 -11.97 -6.17
C GLY A 458 -21.28 -11.52 -6.75
N PHE A 459 -22.36 -11.90 -6.10
CA PHE A 459 -23.68 -11.33 -6.34
C PHE A 459 -24.12 -10.59 -5.07
N THR A 460 -24.53 -9.33 -5.22
CA THR A 460 -25.00 -8.47 -4.11
C THR A 460 -26.37 -7.90 -4.46
N TYR A 461 -27.34 -8.07 -3.56
CA TYR A 461 -28.70 -7.55 -3.68
C TYR A 461 -29.00 -6.54 -2.57
N ARG A 462 -29.38 -5.32 -2.96
CA ARG A 462 -29.69 -4.22 -2.05
C ARG A 462 -31.11 -4.37 -1.49
N ILE A 463 -31.20 -4.55 -0.18
CA ILE A 463 -32.46 -4.73 0.52
C ILE A 463 -33.13 -3.39 0.74
N PHE A 464 -32.43 -2.48 1.43
CA PHE A 464 -32.94 -1.17 1.81
C PHE A 464 -31.79 -0.20 2.06
N GLY A 465 -31.96 1.05 1.61
CA GLY A 465 -30.98 2.11 1.82
C GLY A 465 -29.58 1.68 1.36
N ARG A 466 -28.65 1.59 2.31
CA ARG A 466 -27.25 1.20 2.08
C ARG A 466 -26.95 -0.25 2.45
N HIS A 467 -27.97 -1.04 2.81
CA HIS A 467 -27.86 -2.40 3.31
C HIS A 467 -28.17 -3.42 2.21
N ALA A 468 -27.26 -4.37 2.02
CA ALA A 468 -27.36 -5.42 1.02
C ALA A 468 -26.92 -6.77 1.59
N LEU A 469 -27.41 -7.86 0.98
CA LEU A 469 -26.91 -9.21 1.21
C LEU A 469 -26.30 -9.74 -0.08
N GLY A 470 -25.33 -10.64 0.04
CA GLY A 470 -24.69 -11.22 -1.11
C GLY A 470 -24.08 -12.57 -0.84
N ILE A 471 -23.73 -13.25 -1.94
CA ILE A 471 -22.94 -14.46 -1.96
C ILE A 471 -21.66 -14.17 -2.74
N GLN A 472 -20.53 -14.69 -2.26
CA GLN A 472 -19.24 -14.63 -2.92
C GLN A 472 -18.70 -16.03 -3.14
N TYR A 473 -17.95 -16.19 -4.22
CA TYR A 473 -17.15 -17.38 -4.49
C TYR A 473 -15.75 -16.96 -4.92
N ILE A 474 -14.74 -17.54 -4.29
CA ILE A 474 -13.34 -17.36 -4.65
C ILE A 474 -12.82 -18.73 -5.07
N ALA A 475 -12.32 -18.82 -6.30
CA ALA A 475 -11.56 -19.97 -6.78
C ALA A 475 -10.11 -19.55 -6.97
N SER A 476 -9.21 -20.39 -6.49
CA SER A 476 -7.78 -20.19 -6.67
C SER A 476 -7.12 -21.48 -7.13
N LEU A 477 -6.19 -21.36 -8.06
CA LEU A 477 -5.39 -22.42 -8.64
C LEU A 477 -3.92 -22.04 -8.52
N ARG A 478 -3.07 -23.00 -8.18
CA ARG A 478 -1.63 -22.88 -8.26
C ARG A 478 -1.03 -24.13 -8.87
N ASP A 479 -0.25 -23.95 -9.92
CA ASP A 479 0.60 -24.96 -10.54
C ASP A 479 2.04 -24.51 -10.39
N ALA A 480 2.84 -25.27 -9.65
CA ALA A 480 4.25 -24.95 -9.44
C ALA A 480 5.16 -26.09 -9.90
N HIS A 481 6.20 -25.69 -10.63
CA HIS A 481 7.23 -26.56 -11.19
C HIS A 481 8.61 -26.05 -10.76
N TYR A 482 9.46 -26.95 -10.28
CA TYR A 482 10.82 -26.62 -9.89
C TYR A 482 11.79 -27.71 -10.33
N PRO A 483 13.08 -27.37 -10.59
CA PRO A 483 14.06 -28.36 -11.03
C PRO A 483 14.43 -29.40 -9.96
N ASP A 484 14.31 -29.03 -8.68
CA ASP A 484 14.88 -29.74 -7.53
C ASP A 484 13.83 -30.40 -6.61
N ARG A 485 12.54 -30.16 -6.86
CA ARG A 485 11.41 -30.71 -6.07
C ARG A 485 10.24 -31.11 -6.98
N ALA A 486 9.35 -31.93 -6.44
CA ALA A 486 8.19 -32.42 -7.18
C ALA A 486 7.23 -31.29 -7.54
N ASP A 487 6.57 -31.42 -8.69
CA ASP A 487 5.50 -30.52 -9.10
C ASP A 487 4.36 -30.54 -8.09
N SER A 488 3.78 -29.36 -7.84
CA SER A 488 2.65 -29.20 -6.94
C SER A 488 1.48 -28.56 -7.66
N HIS A 489 0.29 -29.10 -7.41
CA HIS A 489 -0.98 -28.60 -7.92
C HIS A 489 -1.92 -28.38 -6.75
N GLN A 490 -2.40 -27.15 -6.58
CA GLN A 490 -3.24 -26.76 -5.46
C GLN A 490 -4.48 -26.03 -5.95
N THR A 491 -5.64 -26.41 -5.41
CA THR A 491 -6.92 -25.77 -5.69
C THR A 491 -7.62 -25.40 -4.40
N MET A 492 -8.24 -24.21 -4.37
CA MET A 492 -9.12 -23.81 -3.28
C MET A 492 -10.38 -23.10 -3.80
N GLY A 493 -11.53 -23.60 -3.38
CA GLY A 493 -12.82 -22.95 -3.55
C GLY A 493 -13.40 -22.49 -2.21
N THR A 494 -13.71 -21.21 -2.07
CA THR A 494 -14.34 -20.63 -0.87
C THR A 494 -15.67 -19.97 -1.22
N VAL A 495 -16.74 -20.35 -0.54
CA VAL A 495 -18.07 -19.71 -0.64
C VAL A 495 -18.33 -18.87 0.60
N SER A 496 -18.77 -17.62 0.42
CA SER A 496 -19.11 -16.74 1.54
C SER A 496 -20.52 -16.17 1.44
N LEU A 497 -21.24 -16.15 2.56
CA LEU A 497 -22.46 -15.37 2.71
C LEU A 497 -22.10 -14.05 3.41
N VAL A 498 -22.45 -12.93 2.79
CA VAL A 498 -22.00 -11.61 3.25
C VAL A 498 -23.14 -10.61 3.40
N TYR A 499 -23.12 -9.90 4.52
CA TYR A 499 -23.79 -8.61 4.67
C TYR A 499 -22.88 -7.52 4.09
N THR A 500 -23.45 -6.64 3.28
CA THR A 500 -22.73 -5.53 2.63
C THR A 500 -23.35 -4.19 3.03
N PHE A 501 -22.53 -3.29 3.55
CA PHE A 501 -22.85 -1.87 3.72
C PHE A 501 -22.20 -1.06 2.60
N LEU A 502 -23.02 -0.39 1.80
CA LEU A 502 -22.59 0.37 0.63
C LEU A 502 -22.28 1.83 0.98
N GLY A 503 -21.42 2.48 0.20
CA GLY A 503 -21.23 3.92 0.18
C GLY A 503 -22.50 4.69 -0.23
N GLU A 504 -22.45 6.01 -0.14
CA GLU A 504 -23.58 6.89 -0.53
C GLU A 504 -23.92 6.78 -2.02
N ALA A 505 -22.92 6.50 -2.87
CA ALA A 505 -23.10 6.26 -4.30
C ALA A 505 -23.74 4.88 -4.63
N GLY A 506 -24.16 4.10 -3.63
CA GLY A 506 -24.72 2.76 -3.82
C GLY A 506 -23.72 1.82 -4.50
N PHE A 507 -24.08 1.31 -5.68
CA PHE A 507 -23.20 0.46 -6.49
C PHE A 507 -22.15 1.24 -7.32
N GLY A 508 -22.16 2.57 -7.25
CA GLY A 508 -21.10 3.42 -7.79
C GLY A 508 -21.17 3.69 -9.29
N ALA A 509 -22.31 3.45 -9.94
CA ALA A 509 -22.50 3.82 -11.34
C ALA A 509 -22.41 5.35 -11.49
N VAL A 510 -21.51 5.82 -12.35
CA VAL A 510 -21.33 7.24 -12.62
C VAL A 510 -22.33 7.67 -13.68
N GLU A 511 -23.20 8.62 -13.37
CA GLU A 511 -24.16 9.13 -14.34
C GLU A 511 -23.62 10.40 -15.01
N TRP A 512 -23.54 10.34 -16.34
CA TRP A 512 -23.14 11.47 -17.21
C TRP A 512 -24.10 11.66 -18.38
N ARG A 513 -25.05 10.73 -18.55
CA ARG A 513 -26.09 10.84 -19.56
C ARG A 513 -27.09 11.85 -19.00
N GLY A 514 -27.34 12.94 -19.73
CA GLY A 514 -28.24 14.00 -19.28
C GLY A 514 -29.67 13.48 -19.02
N ALA A 515 -30.46 14.27 -18.31
CA ALA A 515 -31.87 13.97 -18.04
C ALA A 515 -32.69 13.73 -19.32
N ASP A 516 -32.25 14.22 -20.48
CA ASP A 516 -32.96 14.09 -21.77
C ASP A 516 -32.58 12.83 -22.57
N SER A 517 -31.73 11.96 -22.02
CA SER A 517 -31.47 10.62 -22.62
C SER A 517 -32.57 9.59 -22.28
N LEU A 518 -33.76 10.10 -21.96
CA LEU A 518 -34.98 9.43 -21.46
C LEU A 518 -35.72 8.56 -22.46
#